data_AF-A0A956QA60-F1
#
_entry.id   AF-A0A956QA60-F1
#
_cell.length_a   1.000
_cell.length_b   1.000
_cell.length_c   1.000
_cell.angle_alpha   90.00
_cell.angle_beta   90.00
_cell.angle_gamma   90.00
#
_symmetry.space_group_name_H-M   'P 1'
#
loop_
_entity.id
_entity.type
_entity.pdbx_description
1 polymer ?
#
loop_
_entity_poly.entity_id
_entity_poly.type
_entity_poly.pdbx_seq_one_letter_code
_entity_poly.pdbx_strand_id
1 'polypeptide(L)'
;RSAPTADKMVRVFNEFGFFAGVTPELFLRERGIVRIGVPPTRLEITTYIDGVEFADCYPRRQFAVIDDQPVAFLGLEDLRTNKRASGRHKDLADLENLPEP
;
A
#
# COMPACT_ATOMS: atom_id res chain seq x y z
N ARG A 1 -8.22 -8.19 3.31
CA ARG A 1 -9.13 -7.43 4.21
C ARG A 1 -9.70 -8.43 5.21
N SER A 2 -9.31 -8.36 6.47
CA SER A 2 -9.78 -9.30 7.50
C SER A 2 -9.86 -8.57 8.84
N ALA A 3 -10.78 -8.99 9.72
CA ALA A 3 -10.93 -8.39 11.05
C ALA A 3 -9.62 -8.42 11.86
N PRO A 4 -8.86 -9.54 11.90
CA PRO A 4 -7.59 -9.56 12.64
C PRO A 4 -6.55 -8.56 12.13
N THR A 5 -6.50 -8.29 10.82
CA THR A 5 -5.59 -7.28 10.27
C THR A 5 -6.09 -5.86 10.57
N ALA A 6 -7.40 -5.62 10.49
CA ALA A 6 -7.98 -4.33 10.84
C ALA A 6 -7.70 -3.95 12.31
N ASP A 7 -7.86 -4.89 13.23
CA ASP A 7 -7.55 -4.67 14.66
C ASP A 7 -6.06 -4.37 14.88
N LYS A 8 -5.16 -5.04 14.15
CA LYS A 8 -3.73 -4.73 14.18
C LYS A 8 -3.46 -3.31 13.68
N MET A 9 -4.13 -2.88 12.61
CA MET A 9 -3.97 -1.52 12.10
C MET A 9 -4.43 -0.46 13.12
N VAL A 10 -5.55 -0.68 13.81
CA VAL A 10 -5.99 0.22 14.90
C VAL A 10 -4.93 0.32 16.00
N ARG A 11 -4.33 -0.81 16.42
CA ARG A 11 -3.25 -0.80 17.42
C ARG A 11 -2.03 -0.01 16.94
N VAL A 12 -1.58 -0.24 15.71
CA VAL A 12 -0.46 0.52 15.11
C VAL A 12 -0.76 2.02 15.14
N PHE A 13 -1.94 2.45 14.68
CA PHE A 13 -2.29 3.88 14.69
C PHE A 13 -2.29 4.46 16.11
N ASN A 14 -2.81 3.72 17.11
CA ASN A 14 -2.77 4.14 18.50
C ASN A 14 -1.33 4.27 19.02
N GLU A 15 -0.44 3.33 18.71
CA GLU A 15 0.98 3.38 19.08
C GLU A 15 1.70 4.59 18.46
N PHE A 16 1.32 4.98 17.25
CA PHE A 16 1.82 6.19 16.58
C PHE A 16 1.15 7.49 17.03
N GLY A 17 0.21 7.45 17.98
CA GLY A 17 -0.45 8.63 18.54
C GLY A 17 -1.72 9.10 17.81
N PHE A 18 -2.26 8.30 16.89
CA PHE A 18 -3.48 8.61 16.14
C PHE A 18 -4.71 8.01 16.83
N PHE A 19 -5.10 8.59 17.97
CA PHE A 19 -6.16 8.05 18.84
C PHE A 19 -7.59 8.33 18.36
N ALA A 20 -7.79 9.42 17.60
CA ALA A 20 -9.13 9.89 17.25
C ALA A 20 -9.60 9.34 15.89
N GLY A 21 -10.75 8.66 15.90
CA GLY A 21 -11.47 8.30 14.68
C GLY A 21 -10.90 7.13 13.88
N VAL A 22 -9.93 6.40 14.43
CA VAL A 22 -9.37 5.20 13.79
C VAL A 22 -10.15 3.97 14.28
N THR A 23 -10.94 3.38 13.40
CA THR A 23 -11.74 2.20 13.72
C THR A 23 -11.44 1.05 12.75
N PRO A 24 -11.72 -0.22 13.11
CA PRO A 24 -11.51 -1.36 12.22
C PRO A 24 -12.22 -1.21 10.88
N GLU A 25 -13.40 -0.57 10.85
CA GLU A 25 -14.22 -0.38 9.66
C GLU A 25 -13.49 0.40 8.56
N LEU A 26 -12.57 1.30 8.92
CA LEU A 26 -11.74 2.03 7.95
C LEU A 26 -10.88 1.09 7.09
N PHE A 27 -10.39 -0.01 7.69
CA PHE A 27 -9.53 -0.99 7.02
C PHE A 27 -10.29 -2.18 6.42
N LEU A 28 -11.57 -2.31 6.78
CA LEU A 28 -12.47 -3.32 6.20
C LEU A 28 -13.21 -2.79 4.97
N ARG A 29 -13.32 -1.47 4.81
CA ARG A 29 -13.96 -0.84 3.65
C ARG A 29 -13.33 -1.30 2.34
N GLU A 30 -14.19 -1.72 1.42
CA GLU A 30 -13.79 -1.99 0.04
C GLU A 30 -13.32 -0.71 -0.63
N ARG A 31 -12.17 -0.82 -1.31
CA ARG A 31 -11.50 0.31 -1.95
C ARG A 31 -11.28 1.52 -1.01
N GLY A 32 -10.94 1.24 0.25
CA GLY A 32 -10.70 2.24 1.30
C GLY A 32 -9.33 2.90 1.19
N ILE A 33 -9.26 4.18 1.54
CA ILE A 33 -8.03 4.98 1.63
C ILE A 33 -8.06 5.75 2.95
N VAL A 34 -7.07 5.50 3.80
CA VAL A 34 -6.82 6.26 5.04
C VAL A 34 -5.62 7.17 4.81
N ARG A 35 -5.77 8.46 5.12
CA ARG A 35 -4.71 9.46 4.93
C ARG A 35 -4.25 10.02 6.27
N ILE A 36 -2.94 10.14 6.43
CA ILE A 36 -2.32 10.65 7.65
C ILE A 36 -1.31 11.74 7.29
N GLY A 37 -1.33 12.83 8.04
CA GLY A 37 -0.40 13.95 7.85
C GLY A 37 -0.78 14.87 6.69
N VAL A 38 0.16 15.73 6.31
CA VAL A 38 0.00 16.75 5.27
C VAL A 38 1.22 16.73 4.34
N PRO A 39 1.09 17.12 3.06
CA PRO A 39 2.24 17.21 2.17
C PRO A 39 3.37 18.09 2.75
N PRO A 40 4.66 17.76 2.50
CA PRO A 40 5.13 16.60 1.73
C PRO A 40 5.11 15.28 2.53
N THR A 41 4.96 15.33 3.85
CA THR A 41 4.98 14.17 4.75
C THR A 41 3.56 13.60 4.98
N ARG A 42 2.94 13.13 3.90
CA ARG A 42 1.62 12.48 3.93
C ARG A 42 1.74 11.00 3.62
N LEU A 43 1.12 10.17 4.44
CA LEU A 43 0.96 8.74 4.20
C LEU A 43 -0.45 8.44 3.68
N GLU A 44 -0.54 7.57 2.69
CA GLU A 44 -1.80 6.98 2.23
C GLU A 44 -1.74 5.47 2.42
N ILE A 45 -2.69 4.93 3.18
CA ILE A 45 -2.84 3.50 3.44
C ILE A 45 -4.10 3.04 2.73
N THR A 46 -3.95 2.19 1.73
CA THR A 46 -5.05 1.71 0.90
C THR A 46 -5.36 0.25 1.19
N THR A 47 -6.63 -0.14 1.07
CA THR A 47 -7.08 -1.55 1.19
C THR A 47 -7.15 -2.26 -0.15
N TYR A 48 -6.65 -1.60 -1.19
CA TYR A 48 -6.65 -2.04 -2.58
C TYR A 48 -5.56 -1.31 -3.38
N ILE A 49 -5.20 -1.90 -4.50
CA ILE A 49 -4.48 -1.26 -5.60
C ILE A 49 -5.10 -1.78 -6.91
N ASP A 50 -5.02 -1.02 -7.99
CA ASP A 50 -5.67 -1.40 -9.25
C ASP A 50 -4.89 -2.53 -9.97
N GLY A 51 -5.60 -3.41 -10.67
CA GLY A 51 -5.01 -4.43 -11.55
C GLY A 51 -4.40 -5.67 -10.88
N VAL A 52 -4.26 -5.72 -9.55
CA VAL A 52 -3.71 -6.89 -8.85
C VAL A 52 -4.43 -7.17 -7.54
N GLU A 53 -4.48 -8.45 -7.15
CA GLU A 53 -5.03 -8.89 -5.87
C GLU A 53 -3.92 -9.16 -4.86
N PHE A 54 -4.15 -8.75 -3.60
CA PHE A 54 -3.16 -8.84 -2.54
C PHE A 54 -2.68 -10.28 -2.28
N ALA A 55 -3.60 -11.25 -2.31
CA ALA A 55 -3.28 -12.65 -2.06
C ALA A 55 -2.29 -13.23 -3.07
N ASP A 56 -2.34 -12.74 -4.32
CA ASP A 56 -1.50 -13.22 -5.40
C ASP A 56 -0.15 -12.52 -5.42
N CYS A 57 -0.12 -11.19 -5.20
CA CYS A 57 1.12 -10.41 -5.28
C CYS A 57 1.96 -10.45 -4.00
N TYR A 58 1.33 -10.62 -2.82
CA TYR A 58 2.06 -10.60 -1.55
C TYR A 58 3.14 -11.70 -1.42
N PRO A 59 2.94 -12.95 -1.88
CA PRO A 59 4.00 -13.95 -1.93
C PRO A 59 5.18 -13.57 -2.83
N ARG A 60 4.98 -12.74 -3.86
CA ARG A 60 6.00 -12.30 -4.82
C ARG A 60 6.66 -10.96 -4.45
N ARG A 61 6.31 -10.39 -3.30
CA ARG A 61 6.88 -9.13 -2.82
C ARG A 61 8.41 -9.20 -2.76
N GLN A 62 9.06 -8.10 -3.09
CA GLN A 62 10.51 -7.97 -2.97
C GLN A 62 10.85 -7.29 -1.65
N PHE A 63 11.98 -7.64 -1.05
CA PHE A 63 12.47 -6.96 0.14
C PHE A 63 13.66 -6.09 -0.23
N ALA A 64 13.68 -4.87 0.29
CA ALA A 64 14.85 -4.02 0.30
C ALA A 64 15.09 -3.51 1.72
N VAL A 65 16.33 -3.16 2.04
CA VAL A 65 16.68 -2.59 3.34
C VAL A 65 16.73 -1.08 3.21
N ILE A 66 15.97 -0.38 4.05
CA ILE A 66 16.00 1.08 4.18
C ILE A 66 16.27 1.37 5.64
N ASP A 67 17.34 2.12 5.93
CA ASP A 67 17.76 2.47 7.29
C ASP A 67 17.81 1.24 8.22
N ASP A 68 18.48 0.17 7.75
CA ASP A 68 18.61 -1.14 8.41
C ASP A 68 17.29 -1.91 8.65
N GLN A 69 16.16 -1.39 8.15
CA GLN A 69 14.86 -2.03 8.25
C GLN A 69 14.49 -2.77 6.94
N PRO A 70 14.15 -4.07 6.99
CA PRO A 70 13.61 -4.76 5.82
C PRO A 70 12.20 -4.26 5.51
N VAL A 71 12.02 -3.72 4.31
CA VAL A 71 10.76 -3.18 3.80
C VAL A 71 10.28 -4.01 2.61
N ALA A 72 9.00 -4.36 2.63
CA ALA A 72 8.36 -5.09 1.54
C ALA A 72 7.88 -4.13 0.44
N PHE A 73 8.24 -4.43 -0.79
CA PHE A 73 7.83 -3.75 -2.01
C PHE A 73 7.00 -4.68 -2.89
N LEU A 74 6.08 -4.11 -3.65
CA LEU A 74 5.37 -4.84 -4.70
C LEU A 74 6.39 -5.37 -5.71
N GLY A 75 6.24 -6.63 -6.12
CA GLY A 75 7.11 -7.24 -7.13
C GLY A 75 7.06 -6.49 -8.46
N LEU A 76 8.12 -6.56 -9.25
CA LEU A 76 8.27 -5.77 -10.49
C LEU A 76 7.12 -6.01 -11.49
N GLU A 77 6.76 -7.27 -11.74
CA GLU A 77 5.67 -7.64 -12.65
C GLU A 77 4.29 -7.17 -12.14
N ASP A 78 4.07 -7.30 -10.83
CA ASP A 78 2.84 -6.83 -10.19
C ASP A 78 2.75 -5.29 -10.21
N LEU A 79 3.88 -4.60 -10.05
CA LEU A 79 4.00 -3.15 -10.17
C LEU A 79 3.70 -2.69 -11.60
N ARG A 80 4.21 -3.39 -12.62
CA ARG A 80 3.89 -3.11 -14.03
C ARG A 80 2.39 -3.26 -14.29
N THR A 81 1.79 -4.35 -13.81
CA THR A 81 0.34 -4.57 -13.92
C THR A 81 -0.46 -3.46 -13.23
N ASN A 82 -0.06 -3.10 -12.00
CA ASN A 82 -0.72 -2.04 -11.24
C ASN A 82 -0.63 -0.67 -11.93
N LYS A 83 0.56 -0.26 -12.37
CA LYS A 83 0.75 1.02 -13.07
C LYS A 83 -0.08 1.11 -14.34
N ARG A 84 -0.09 0.04 -15.15
CA ARG A 84 -0.89 -0.03 -16.38
C ARG A 84 -2.39 0.09 -16.09
N ALA A 85 -2.87 -0.61 -15.05
CA ALA A 85 -4.28 -0.58 -14.67
C ALA A 85 -4.72 0.77 -14.07
N SER A 86 -3.85 1.43 -13.30
CA SER A 86 -4.16 2.73 -12.70
C SER A 86 -4.25 3.87 -13.72
N GLY A 87 -3.53 3.76 -14.84
CA GLY A 87 -3.64 4.67 -15.99
C GLY A 87 -3.27 6.14 -15.72
N ARG A 88 -2.71 6.47 -14.55
CA ARG A 88 -2.28 7.85 -14.26
C ARG A 88 -1.15 8.22 -15.22
N HIS A 89 -1.15 9.45 -15.76
CA HIS A 89 -0.14 9.89 -16.73
C HIS A 89 1.29 9.61 -16.28
N LYS A 90 1.59 9.84 -14.99
CA LYS A 90 2.89 9.53 -14.41
C LYS A 90 3.18 8.02 -14.40
N ASP A 91 2.21 7.18 -14.08
CA ASP A 91 2.42 5.73 -14.08
C ASP A 91 2.68 5.18 -15.47
N LEU A 92 1.99 5.69 -16.49
CA LEU A 92 2.24 5.32 -17.89
C LEU A 92 3.67 5.70 -18.32
N ALA A 93 4.14 6.89 -17.96
CA ALA A 93 5.52 7.30 -18.21
C ALA A 93 6.54 6.47 -17.41
N ASP A 94 6.23 6.13 -16.16
CA ASP A 94 7.11 5.31 -15.33
C ASP A 94 7.27 3.88 -15.90
N LEU A 95 6.24 3.31 -16.53
CA LEU A 95 6.30 1.95 -17.10
C LEU A 95 7.41 1.76 -18.12
N GLU A 96 7.67 2.79 -18.92
CA GLU A 96 8.72 2.81 -19.95
C GLU A 96 10.14 2.85 -19.35
N ASN A 97 10.27 3.25 -18.08
CA ASN A 97 11.54 3.42 -17.38
C ASN A 97 11.84 2.32 -16.36
N LEU A 98 10.94 1.34 -16.19
CA LEU A 98 11.16 0.21 -15.29
C LEU A 98 12.16 -0.80 -15.91
N PRO A 99 12.98 -1.49 -15.09
CA PRO A 99 13.93 -2.51 -15.57
C PRO A 99 13.23 -3.66 -16.30
N GLU A 100 13.91 -4.26 -17.28
CA GLU A 100 13.43 -5.50 -17.92
C GLU A 100 13.37 -6.67 -16.91
N PRO A 101 12.46 -7.64 -17.13
CA PRO A 101 12.30 -8.80 -16.25
C PRO A 101 13.53 -9.71 -16.13
#